data_AF-A0A254QHU4-F1
#
_entry.id   AF-A0A254QHU4-F1
#
_cell.length_a   1.000
_cell.length_b   1.000
_cell.length_c   1.000
_cell.angle_alpha   90.00
_cell.angle_beta   90.00
_cell.angle_gamma   90.00
#
_symmetry.space_group_name_H-M   'P 1'
#
loop_
_entity.id
_entity.type
_entity.pdbx_description
1 polymer ?
#
loop_
_entity_poly.entity_id
_entity_poly.type
_entity_poly.pdbx_seq_one_letter_code
_entity_poly.pdbx_strand_id
1 'polypeptide(L)'
;MQSSGPIKDFAKYAQVSRQQFLRPLSPSELSDAAIFVYRRHFRAIASLTLLPSLFVSGVVLVFFQLLYPYLFPKSESASNIGFQVLQTTLLLFGGIGLSTVVALIGLSRICAYSHVLAEAAIRDEDPNQSEVESRAKPLFGTTFRLLIRSSIFSLGVAFVSLLPLLISGVFGALTASTNMFPAVAVVISLVILPIGLILALTRFSVALGTVSVGLAESKEPKVAIERSKYLFGAKSRPQPKANPAAGGILAGLGLYLILRLGYSSAMSDLTLSDMILSRMPTTLLRIIADTVLSLIPEFLFIFLVLPFTTIAGSLYYFQRRIVVEGMDISTLYVKLPANRR
;
A
#
# COMPACT_ATOMS: atom_id res chain seq x y z
N MET A 1 3.56 61.99 22.11
CA MET A 1 2.38 61.10 22.12
C MET A 1 2.59 60.02 21.09
N GLN A 2 2.84 58.79 21.55
CA GLN A 2 3.16 57.64 20.71
C GLN A 2 1.87 57.11 20.06
N SER A 3 1.81 57.11 18.72
CA SER A 3 0.74 56.46 17.98
C SER A 3 0.89 54.93 18.07
N SER A 4 0.17 54.32 19.01
CA SER A 4 -0.12 52.90 19.03
C SER A 4 -1.00 52.54 17.84
N GLY A 5 -0.38 52.33 16.68
CA GLY A 5 -1.10 51.96 15.46
C GLY A 5 -1.70 50.56 15.54
N PRO A 6 -2.85 50.31 14.90
CA PRO A 6 -3.56 49.02 14.88
C PRO A 6 -2.75 47.86 14.27
N ILE A 7 -1.59 48.15 13.68
CA ILE A 7 -0.70 47.17 13.03
C ILE A 7 -0.01 46.25 14.04
N LYS A 8 0.25 46.71 15.29
CA LYS A 8 0.89 45.85 16.31
C LYS A 8 -0.05 44.77 16.85
N ASP A 9 -1.35 45.04 16.88
CA ASP A 9 -2.35 44.07 17.30
C ASP A 9 -2.63 43.05 16.19
N PHE A 10 -2.64 43.45 14.92
CA PHE A 10 -2.74 42.51 13.79
C PHE A 10 -1.57 41.50 13.74
N ALA A 11 -0.36 41.88 14.14
CA ALA A 11 0.77 40.95 14.20
C ALA A 11 0.58 39.87 15.29
N LYS A 12 -0.03 40.23 16.43
CA LYS A 12 -0.41 39.29 17.50
C LYS A 12 -1.54 38.35 17.06
N TYR A 13 -2.58 38.86 16.40
CA TYR A 13 -3.69 38.03 15.92
C TYR A 13 -3.32 37.16 14.70
N ALA A 14 -2.40 37.61 13.84
CA ALA A 14 -1.85 36.82 12.75
C ALA A 14 -0.93 35.68 13.24
N GLN A 15 -0.19 35.89 14.35
CA GLN A 15 0.62 34.83 14.97
C GLN A 15 -0.23 33.77 15.68
N VAL A 16 -1.29 34.17 16.40
CA VAL A 16 -2.14 33.24 17.16
C VAL A 16 -3.09 32.44 16.24
N SER A 17 -3.59 33.03 15.14
CA SER A 17 -4.42 32.29 14.17
C SER A 17 -3.60 31.39 13.24
N ARG A 18 -2.40 31.80 12.79
CA ARG A 18 -1.53 30.93 11.96
C ARG A 18 -1.03 29.69 12.71
N GLN A 19 -0.82 29.78 14.02
CA GLN A 19 -0.43 28.61 14.83
C GLN A 19 -1.51 27.53 14.88
N GLN A 20 -2.79 27.90 14.78
CA GLN A 20 -3.88 26.93 14.70
C GLN A 20 -3.95 26.21 13.34
N PHE A 21 -3.64 26.90 12.23
CA PHE A 21 -3.57 26.30 10.88
C PHE A 21 -2.28 25.50 10.63
N LEU A 22 -1.21 25.76 11.39
CA LEU A 22 0.06 25.01 11.32
C LEU A 22 0.15 23.88 12.34
N ARG A 23 -0.92 23.63 13.11
CA ARG A 23 -0.95 22.50 14.05
C ARG A 23 -0.97 21.18 13.27
N PRO A 24 -0.22 20.16 13.69
CA PRO A 24 -0.39 18.84 13.12
C PRO A 24 -1.81 18.33 13.46
N LEU A 25 -2.58 17.97 12.42
CA LEU A 25 -3.79 17.16 12.58
C LEU A 25 -3.44 15.86 13.30
N SER A 26 -4.32 15.50 14.23
CA SER A 26 -4.32 14.20 14.88
C SER A 26 -4.63 13.08 13.88
N PRO A 27 -4.23 11.83 14.16
CA PRO A 27 -4.58 10.69 13.30
C PRO A 27 -6.08 10.53 13.04
N SER A 28 -6.93 10.87 14.02
CA SER A 28 -8.39 10.82 13.88
C SER A 28 -8.93 11.91 12.95
N GLU A 29 -8.44 13.15 13.07
CA GLU A 29 -8.83 14.23 12.15
C GLU A 29 -8.41 13.90 10.70
N LEU A 30 -7.26 13.25 10.53
CA LEU A 30 -6.79 12.79 9.23
C LEU A 30 -7.68 11.66 8.67
N SER A 31 -8.09 10.70 9.50
CA SER A 31 -9.02 9.65 9.06
C SER A 31 -10.40 10.21 8.72
N ASP A 32 -10.90 11.17 9.50
CA ASP A 32 -12.19 11.81 9.24
C ASP A 32 -12.16 12.61 7.93
N ALA A 33 -11.07 13.34 7.68
CA ALA A 33 -10.85 14.01 6.40
C ALA A 33 -10.75 13.01 5.23
N ALA A 34 -10.05 11.88 5.40
CA ALA A 34 -9.96 10.84 4.38
C ALA A 34 -11.34 10.22 4.09
N ILE A 35 -12.15 9.95 5.12
CA ILE A 35 -13.51 9.45 4.99
C ILE A 35 -14.39 10.48 4.26
N PHE A 36 -14.27 11.77 4.60
CA PHE A 36 -15.00 12.84 3.93
C PHE A 36 -14.68 12.89 2.43
N VAL A 37 -13.40 12.91 2.05
CA VAL A 37 -12.96 12.91 0.65
C VAL A 37 -13.44 11.64 -0.07
N TYR A 38 -13.29 10.48 0.58
CA TYR A 38 -13.72 9.21 0.02
C TYR A 38 -15.23 9.18 -0.22
N ARG A 39 -16.05 9.69 0.70
CA ARG A 39 -17.50 9.79 0.56
C ARG A 39 -17.91 10.80 -0.51
N ARG A 40 -17.28 11.97 -0.55
CA ARG A 40 -17.54 13.03 -1.56
C ARG A 40 -17.31 12.51 -2.98
N HIS A 41 -16.20 11.81 -3.21
CA HIS A 41 -15.81 11.34 -4.53
C HIS A 41 -16.06 9.84 -4.76
N PHE A 42 -16.83 9.16 -3.91
CA PHE A 42 -17.00 7.70 -3.97
C PHE A 42 -17.42 7.20 -5.34
N ARG A 43 -18.38 7.88 -5.99
CA ARG A 43 -18.86 7.49 -7.33
C ARG A 43 -17.75 7.53 -8.37
N ALA A 44 -16.94 8.60 -8.38
CA ALA A 44 -15.82 8.75 -9.29
C ALA A 44 -14.73 7.71 -9.01
N ILE A 45 -14.39 7.50 -7.73
CA ILE A 45 -13.45 6.45 -7.30
C ILE A 45 -13.95 5.09 -7.80
N ALA A 46 -15.17 4.71 -7.45
CA ALA A 46 -15.76 3.44 -7.84
C ALA A 46 -15.73 3.22 -9.35
N SER A 47 -16.13 4.20 -10.16
CA SER A 47 -16.11 4.07 -11.62
C SER A 47 -14.70 3.91 -12.21
N LEU A 48 -13.72 4.64 -11.67
CA LEU A 48 -12.37 4.70 -12.21
C LEU A 48 -11.48 3.54 -11.71
N THR A 49 -11.76 3.03 -10.51
CA THR A 49 -10.97 1.95 -9.90
C THR A 49 -11.57 0.57 -10.13
N LEU A 50 -12.86 0.43 -10.47
CA LEU A 50 -13.51 -0.87 -10.67
C LEU A 50 -12.75 -1.78 -11.65
N LEU A 51 -12.50 -1.29 -12.86
CA LEU A 51 -11.83 -2.07 -13.91
C LEU A 51 -10.37 -2.39 -13.55
N PRO A 52 -9.54 -1.42 -13.08
CA PRO A 52 -8.23 -1.74 -12.54
C PRO A 52 -8.24 -2.76 -11.39
N SER A 53 -9.21 -2.68 -10.47
CA SER A 53 -9.31 -3.60 -9.33
C SER A 53 -9.69 -5.02 -9.79
N LEU A 54 -10.62 -5.14 -10.75
CA LEU A 54 -10.94 -6.41 -11.39
C LEU A 54 -9.73 -6.99 -12.13
N PHE A 55 -8.97 -6.15 -12.84
CA PHE A 55 -7.76 -6.58 -13.53
C PHE A 55 -6.70 -7.13 -12.56
N VAL A 56 -6.41 -6.41 -11.47
CA VAL A 56 -5.45 -6.88 -10.44
C VAL A 56 -5.92 -8.18 -9.80
N SER A 57 -7.22 -8.27 -9.45
CA SER A 57 -7.80 -9.49 -8.87
C SER A 57 -7.75 -10.68 -9.84
N GLY A 58 -7.99 -10.43 -11.13
CA GLY A 58 -7.87 -11.43 -12.19
C GLY A 58 -6.44 -11.92 -12.39
N VAL A 59 -5.43 -11.05 -12.26
CA VAL A 59 -4.01 -11.46 -12.31
C VAL A 59 -3.67 -12.39 -11.15
N VAL A 60 -4.15 -12.05 -9.94
CA VAL A 60 -3.97 -12.89 -8.74
C VAL A 60 -4.66 -14.24 -8.93
N LEU A 61 -5.88 -14.28 -9.49
CA LEU A 61 -6.60 -15.50 -9.83
C LEU A 61 -5.82 -16.38 -10.80
N VAL A 62 -5.45 -15.83 -11.96
CA VAL A 62 -4.78 -16.59 -13.02
C VAL A 62 -3.49 -17.18 -12.47
N PHE A 63 -2.80 -16.44 -11.60
CA PHE A 63 -1.60 -16.96 -10.97
C PHE A 63 -1.88 -18.07 -9.95
N PHE A 64 -2.69 -17.83 -8.93
CA PHE A 64 -2.85 -18.75 -7.79
C PHE A 64 -3.80 -19.92 -8.04
N GLN A 65 -4.77 -19.79 -8.93
CA GLN A 65 -5.76 -20.84 -9.20
C GLN A 65 -5.54 -21.60 -10.50
N LEU A 66 -5.00 -20.93 -11.52
CA LEU A 66 -4.72 -21.59 -12.79
C LEU A 66 -3.24 -21.99 -12.83
N LEU A 67 -2.31 -21.05 -12.81
CA LEU A 67 -0.90 -21.37 -13.01
C LEU A 67 -0.31 -22.20 -11.87
N TYR A 68 -0.56 -21.84 -10.60
CA TYR A 68 0.03 -22.55 -9.46
C TYR A 68 -0.35 -24.04 -9.44
N PRO A 69 -1.63 -24.47 -9.38
CA PRO A 69 -1.94 -25.90 -9.28
C PRO A 69 -1.44 -26.76 -10.45
N TYR A 70 -1.39 -26.21 -11.68
CA TYR A 70 -0.87 -26.94 -12.85
C TYR A 70 0.67 -27.00 -12.89
N LEU A 71 1.36 -26.00 -12.35
CA LEU A 71 2.81 -26.00 -12.23
C LEU A 71 3.29 -26.81 -11.02
N PHE A 72 2.37 -27.12 -10.10
CA PHE A 72 2.54 -27.96 -8.92
C PHE A 72 1.66 -29.22 -9.00
N PRO A 73 1.83 -30.12 -9.99
CA PRO A 73 1.20 -31.42 -9.91
C PRO A 73 1.71 -32.08 -8.63
N LYS A 74 0.80 -32.52 -7.76
CA LYS A 74 1.13 -33.30 -6.56
C LYS A 74 1.90 -34.54 -7.04
N SER A 75 3.23 -34.46 -7.08
CA SER A 75 4.02 -35.58 -7.59
C SER A 75 3.93 -36.69 -6.55
N GLU A 76 3.37 -37.83 -6.95
CA GLU A 76 3.25 -39.03 -6.12
C GLU A 76 4.63 -39.61 -5.73
N SER A 77 5.71 -39.14 -6.37
CA SER A 77 7.07 -39.56 -6.09
C SER A 77 7.68 -38.73 -4.96
N ALA A 78 7.48 -39.18 -3.72
CA ALA A 78 8.10 -38.67 -2.49
C ALA A 78 9.65 -38.80 -2.43
N SER A 79 10.31 -39.24 -3.50
CA SER A 79 11.71 -39.64 -3.48
C SER A 79 12.71 -38.48 -3.56
N ASN A 80 12.30 -37.24 -3.84
CA ASN A 80 13.24 -36.12 -3.90
C ASN A 80 12.64 -34.78 -3.42
N ILE A 81 12.51 -34.66 -2.10
CA ILE A 81 12.02 -33.46 -1.40
C ILE A 81 12.81 -32.20 -1.81
N GLY A 82 14.14 -32.33 -2.01
CA GLY A 82 14.98 -31.20 -2.41
C GLY A 82 14.65 -30.66 -3.80
N PHE A 83 14.34 -31.54 -4.75
CA PHE A 83 13.89 -31.13 -6.09
C PHE A 83 12.52 -30.44 -6.04
N GLN A 84 11.59 -30.95 -5.23
CA GLN A 84 10.29 -30.30 -5.01
C GLN A 84 10.45 -28.91 -4.39
N VAL A 85 11.32 -28.74 -3.39
CA VAL A 85 11.57 -27.42 -2.76
C VAL A 85 12.20 -26.44 -3.77
N LEU A 86 13.14 -26.90 -4.61
CA LEU A 86 13.77 -26.07 -5.64
C LEU A 86 12.75 -25.64 -6.71
N GLN A 87 11.96 -26.59 -7.24
CA GLN A 87 10.90 -26.31 -8.22
C GLN A 87 9.87 -25.35 -7.63
N THR A 88 9.47 -25.56 -6.37
CA THR A 88 8.54 -24.68 -5.66
C THR A 88 9.07 -23.28 -5.55
N THR A 89 10.33 -23.16 -5.17
CA THR A 89 10.96 -21.86 -4.97
C THR A 89 11.08 -21.11 -6.29
N LEU A 90 11.62 -21.74 -7.35
CA LEU A 90 11.76 -21.12 -8.67
C LEU A 90 10.41 -20.67 -9.28
N LEU A 91 9.36 -21.47 -9.11
CA LEU A 91 8.02 -21.14 -9.57
C LEU A 91 7.38 -20.01 -8.77
N LEU A 92 7.55 -20.00 -7.44
CA LEU A 92 7.14 -18.86 -6.62
C LEU A 92 7.88 -17.59 -7.03
N PHE A 93 9.19 -17.67 -7.29
CA PHE A 93 9.99 -16.54 -7.75
C PHE A 93 9.50 -15.98 -9.10
N GLY A 94 9.45 -16.82 -10.13
CA GLY A 94 9.04 -16.39 -11.47
C GLY A 94 7.57 -15.95 -11.52
N GLY A 95 6.72 -16.68 -10.81
CA GLY A 95 5.29 -16.48 -10.76
C GLY A 95 4.85 -15.24 -9.99
N ILE A 96 5.34 -15.07 -8.76
CA ILE A 96 5.08 -13.86 -7.96
C ILE A 96 5.72 -12.66 -8.64
N GLY A 97 6.92 -12.80 -9.22
CA GLY A 97 7.59 -11.72 -9.95
C GLY A 97 6.75 -11.22 -11.13
N LEU A 98 6.33 -12.10 -12.02
CA LEU A 98 5.53 -11.74 -13.20
C LEU A 98 4.15 -11.18 -12.81
N SER A 99 3.43 -11.87 -11.92
CA SER A 99 2.11 -11.42 -11.46
C SER A 99 2.19 -10.07 -10.76
N THR A 100 3.25 -9.81 -9.98
CA THR A 100 3.48 -8.49 -9.35
C THR A 100 3.64 -7.41 -10.40
N VAL A 101 4.48 -7.61 -11.42
CA VAL A 101 4.71 -6.59 -12.46
C VAL A 101 3.40 -6.22 -13.17
N VAL A 102 2.57 -7.22 -13.50
CA VAL A 102 1.29 -6.99 -14.17
C VAL A 102 0.29 -6.32 -13.21
N ALA A 103 0.20 -6.79 -11.96
CA ALA A 103 -0.66 -6.18 -10.93
C ALA A 103 -0.31 -4.71 -10.67
N LEU A 104 0.98 -4.37 -10.70
CA LEU A 104 1.45 -2.99 -10.51
C LEU A 104 0.92 -2.00 -11.55
N ILE A 105 0.55 -2.46 -12.75
CA ILE A 105 -0.09 -1.60 -13.76
C ILE A 105 -1.45 -1.12 -13.24
N GLY A 106 -2.29 -2.04 -12.77
CA GLY A 106 -3.61 -1.70 -12.21
C GLY A 106 -3.48 -0.88 -10.92
N LEU A 107 -2.59 -1.28 -10.02
CA LEU A 107 -2.33 -0.56 -8.77
C LEU A 107 -1.85 0.88 -9.01
N SER A 108 -1.01 1.08 -10.03
CA SER A 108 -0.53 2.43 -10.38
C SER A 108 -1.64 3.36 -10.85
N ARG A 109 -2.63 2.82 -11.60
CA ARG A 109 -3.82 3.59 -12.01
C ARG A 109 -4.67 3.97 -10.82
N ILE A 110 -4.97 3.00 -9.95
CA ILE A 110 -5.76 3.23 -8.73
C ILE A 110 -5.11 4.32 -7.88
N CYS A 111 -3.79 4.24 -7.67
CA CYS A 111 -3.07 5.21 -6.87
C CYS A 111 -3.09 6.62 -7.49
N ALA A 112 -2.90 6.72 -8.81
CA ALA A 112 -2.91 8.01 -9.51
C ALA A 112 -4.29 8.68 -9.48
N TYR A 113 -5.37 7.94 -9.75
CA TYR A 113 -6.74 8.48 -9.67
C TYR A 113 -7.08 8.94 -8.25
N SER A 114 -6.74 8.12 -7.25
CA SER A 114 -7.00 8.42 -5.84
C SER A 114 -6.22 9.65 -5.37
N HIS A 115 -4.99 9.83 -5.86
CA HIS A 115 -4.17 10.99 -5.56
C HIS A 115 -4.75 12.28 -6.15
N VAL A 116 -5.15 12.26 -7.44
CA VAL A 116 -5.75 13.43 -8.11
C VAL A 116 -7.05 13.85 -7.41
N LEU A 117 -7.87 12.89 -6.98
CA LEU A 117 -9.10 13.18 -6.25
C LEU A 117 -8.82 13.73 -4.85
N ALA A 118 -7.79 13.24 -4.15
CA ALA A 118 -7.37 13.81 -2.89
C ALA A 118 -6.84 15.25 -3.04
N GLU A 119 -6.10 15.53 -4.12
CA GLU A 119 -5.62 16.86 -4.45
C GLU A 119 -6.77 17.81 -4.78
N ALA A 120 -7.73 17.36 -5.60
CA ALA A 120 -8.92 18.13 -5.95
C ALA A 120 -9.72 18.51 -4.71
N ALA A 121 -9.91 17.59 -3.77
CA ALA A 121 -10.61 17.87 -2.52
C ALA A 121 -9.90 18.92 -1.64
N ILE A 122 -8.56 18.98 -1.66
CA ILE A 122 -7.80 20.03 -0.95
C ILE A 122 -8.00 21.40 -1.62
N ARG A 123 -8.17 21.42 -2.94
CA ARG A 123 -8.44 22.64 -3.72
C ARG A 123 -9.92 23.01 -3.75
N ASP A 124 -10.77 22.22 -3.09
CA ASP A 124 -12.23 22.31 -3.14
C ASP A 124 -12.80 22.24 -4.57
N GLU A 125 -12.17 21.43 -5.42
CA GLU A 125 -12.61 21.15 -6.80
C GLU A 125 -13.41 19.83 -6.84
N ASP A 126 -14.46 19.80 -7.66
CA ASP A 126 -15.22 18.59 -8.00
C ASP A 126 -15.00 18.20 -9.47
N PRO A 127 -13.85 17.58 -9.80
CA PRO A 127 -13.51 17.27 -11.17
C PRO A 127 -14.39 16.16 -11.75
N ASN A 128 -14.76 16.30 -13.02
CA ASN A 128 -15.42 15.25 -13.78
C ASN A 128 -14.47 14.07 -14.03
N GLN A 129 -15.01 12.88 -14.33
CA GLN A 129 -14.20 11.66 -14.58
C GLN A 129 -13.12 11.87 -15.65
N SER A 130 -13.44 12.56 -16.75
CA SER A 130 -12.49 12.85 -17.83
C SER A 130 -11.34 13.76 -17.39
N GLU A 131 -11.61 14.71 -16.49
CA GLU A 131 -10.59 15.59 -15.93
C GLU A 131 -9.63 14.83 -15.01
N VAL A 132 -10.19 13.93 -14.17
CA VAL A 132 -9.40 13.05 -13.31
C VAL A 132 -8.49 12.16 -14.16
N GLU A 133 -9.01 11.58 -15.24
CA GLU A 133 -8.22 10.77 -16.16
C GLU A 133 -7.10 11.55 -16.85
N SER A 134 -7.40 12.76 -17.34
CA SER A 134 -6.43 13.63 -18.00
C SER A 134 -5.28 14.00 -17.05
N ARG A 135 -5.62 14.38 -15.80
CA ARG A 135 -4.65 14.72 -14.75
C ARG A 135 -3.85 13.50 -14.26
N ALA A 136 -4.45 12.32 -14.21
CA ALA A 136 -3.79 11.10 -13.76
C ALA A 136 -2.88 10.46 -14.82
N LYS A 137 -3.17 10.64 -16.11
CA LYS A 137 -2.41 10.06 -17.22
C LYS A 137 -0.90 10.30 -17.17
N PRO A 138 -0.40 11.53 -16.98
CA PRO A 138 1.05 11.77 -16.88
C PRO A 138 1.67 11.17 -15.61
N LEU A 139 0.87 10.94 -14.57
CA LEU A 139 1.32 10.44 -13.26
C LEU A 139 1.56 8.92 -13.26
N PHE A 140 0.99 8.17 -14.20
CA PHE A 140 1.08 6.71 -14.23
C PHE A 140 2.52 6.20 -14.32
N GLY A 141 3.35 6.76 -15.20
CA GLY A 141 4.74 6.31 -15.37
C GLY A 141 5.60 6.54 -14.13
N THR A 142 5.37 7.65 -13.41
CA THR A 142 6.06 7.94 -12.15
C THR A 142 5.56 7.02 -11.03
N THR A 143 4.24 6.81 -10.94
CA THR A 143 3.62 5.89 -9.97
C THR A 143 4.14 4.46 -10.17
N PHE A 144 4.14 3.97 -11.41
CA PHE A 144 4.60 2.63 -11.74
C PHE A 144 6.08 2.44 -11.38
N ARG A 145 6.97 3.38 -11.72
CA ARG A 145 8.40 3.32 -11.38
C ARG A 145 8.65 3.35 -9.87
N LEU A 146 7.84 4.10 -9.11
CA LEU A 146 7.89 4.11 -7.65
C LEU A 146 7.45 2.78 -7.06
N LEU A 147 6.30 2.25 -7.51
CA LEU A 147 5.74 1.02 -7.01
C LEU A 147 6.60 -0.20 -7.37
N ILE A 148 7.16 -0.27 -8.59
CA ILE A 148 8.03 -1.39 -8.98
C ILE A 148 9.32 -1.41 -8.18
N ARG A 149 9.97 -0.26 -7.98
CA ARG A 149 11.18 -0.16 -7.15
C ARG A 149 10.90 -0.60 -5.72
N SER A 150 9.77 -0.17 -5.17
CA SER A 150 9.37 -0.50 -3.81
C SER A 150 8.98 -1.97 -3.68
N SER A 151 8.34 -2.53 -4.70
CA SER A 151 7.97 -3.95 -4.76
C SER A 151 9.19 -4.83 -4.89
N ILE A 152 10.16 -4.48 -5.74
CA ILE A 152 11.42 -5.23 -5.86
C ILE A 152 12.16 -5.27 -4.52
N PHE A 153 12.22 -4.15 -3.80
CA PHE A 153 12.87 -4.14 -2.48
C PHE A 153 12.09 -4.93 -1.44
N SER A 154 10.77 -4.79 -1.41
CA SER A 154 9.90 -5.48 -0.44
C SER A 154 9.86 -6.98 -0.69
N LEU A 155 9.68 -7.39 -1.95
CA LEU A 155 9.80 -8.77 -2.39
C LEU A 155 11.21 -9.30 -2.15
N GLY A 156 12.26 -8.52 -2.40
CA GLY A 156 13.64 -8.91 -2.10
C GLY A 156 13.83 -9.30 -0.63
N VAL A 157 13.26 -8.52 0.30
CA VAL A 157 13.29 -8.86 1.74
C VAL A 157 12.50 -10.14 2.02
N ALA A 158 11.30 -10.30 1.45
CA ALA A 158 10.52 -11.53 1.58
C ALA A 158 11.25 -12.74 0.98
N PHE A 159 11.93 -12.58 -0.14
CA PHE A 159 12.68 -13.64 -0.81
C PHE A 159 13.93 -14.04 -0.04
N VAL A 160 14.65 -13.09 0.55
CA VAL A 160 15.77 -13.40 1.45
C VAL A 160 15.29 -14.22 2.65
N SER A 161 14.07 -14.00 3.13
CA SER A 161 13.50 -14.81 4.22
C SER A 161 13.18 -16.25 3.83
N LEU A 162 13.09 -16.57 2.53
CA LEU A 162 12.88 -17.93 2.02
C LEU A 162 14.19 -18.70 1.78
N LEU A 163 15.35 -18.03 1.79
CA LEU A 163 16.64 -18.67 1.58
C LEU A 163 16.94 -19.81 2.56
N PRO A 164 16.67 -19.71 3.87
CA PRO A 164 16.95 -20.82 4.79
C PRO A 164 16.07 -22.04 4.49
N LEU A 165 14.88 -21.86 3.93
CA LEU A 165 13.98 -22.92 3.51
C LEU A 165 14.51 -23.64 2.25
N LEU A 166 15.08 -22.87 1.31
CA LEU A 166 15.79 -23.42 0.15
C LEU A 166 17.05 -24.17 0.56
N ILE A 167 17.84 -23.61 1.48
CA ILE A 167 19.03 -24.27 2.07
C ILE A 167 18.61 -25.59 2.75
N SER A 168 17.52 -25.58 3.51
CA SER A 168 16.97 -26.81 4.11
C SER A 168 16.63 -27.86 3.05
N GLY A 169 15.98 -27.47 1.95
CA GLY A 169 15.63 -28.40 0.87
C GLY A 169 16.85 -29.02 0.20
N VAL A 170 17.88 -28.21 -0.07
CA VAL A 170 19.13 -28.68 -0.69
C VAL A 170 19.93 -29.59 0.25
N PHE A 171 20.14 -29.17 1.50
CA PHE A 171 20.90 -29.98 2.47
C PHE A 171 20.13 -31.22 2.92
N GLY A 172 18.80 -31.16 3.00
CA GLY A 172 17.96 -32.32 3.29
C GLY A 172 18.03 -33.41 2.21
N ALA A 173 18.31 -33.04 0.96
CA ALA A 173 18.52 -34.00 -0.13
C ALA A 173 19.96 -34.55 -0.20
N LEU A 174 20.95 -33.84 0.36
CA LEU A 174 22.36 -34.19 0.26
C LEU A 174 22.96 -34.83 1.52
N THR A 175 22.23 -34.83 2.64
CA THR A 175 22.76 -35.28 3.94
C THR A 175 21.95 -36.42 4.53
N ALA A 176 22.60 -37.24 5.38
CA ALA A 176 21.94 -38.36 6.06
C ALA A 176 20.78 -37.86 6.94
N SER A 177 19.75 -38.68 7.12
CA SER A 177 18.55 -38.36 7.90
C SER A 177 18.80 -38.03 9.38
N THR A 178 19.99 -38.35 9.90
CA THR A 178 20.45 -37.98 11.25
C THR A 178 20.98 -36.55 11.36
N ASN A 179 21.17 -35.85 10.24
CA ASN A 179 21.63 -34.47 10.24
C ASN A 179 20.50 -33.52 10.67
N MET A 180 20.70 -32.80 11.77
CA MET A 180 19.72 -31.84 12.29
C MET A 180 19.71 -30.50 11.54
N PHE A 181 20.70 -30.24 10.69
CA PHE A 181 20.87 -28.95 10.01
C PHE A 181 19.64 -28.51 9.16
N PRO A 182 18.99 -29.39 8.37
CA PRO A 182 17.75 -29.03 7.67
C PRO A 182 16.62 -28.63 8.62
N ALA A 183 16.44 -29.38 9.71
CA ALA A 183 15.41 -29.08 10.72
C ALA A 183 15.64 -27.70 11.37
N VAL A 184 16.90 -27.38 11.71
CA VAL A 184 17.27 -26.05 12.24
C VAL A 184 16.98 -24.94 11.22
N ALA A 185 17.28 -25.16 9.94
CA ALA A 185 17.02 -24.19 8.87
C ALA A 185 15.51 -23.95 8.64
N VAL A 186 14.65 -24.97 8.80
CA VAL A 186 13.19 -24.81 8.79
C VAL A 186 12.73 -23.95 9.97
N VAL A 187 13.20 -24.24 11.19
CA VAL A 187 12.85 -23.45 12.39
C VAL A 187 13.26 -21.99 12.24
N ILE A 188 14.48 -21.73 11.72
CA ILE A 188 14.94 -20.37 11.40
C ILE A 188 14.02 -19.70 10.38
N SER A 189 13.61 -20.41 9.33
CA SER A 189 12.67 -19.88 8.32
C SER A 189 11.32 -19.51 8.92
N LEU A 190 10.79 -20.32 9.83
CA LEU A 190 9.52 -20.04 10.51
C LEU A 190 9.56 -18.75 11.35
N VAL A 191 10.73 -18.36 11.86
CA VAL A 191 10.92 -17.11 12.61
C VAL A 191 11.20 -15.92 11.69
N ILE A 192 12.06 -16.10 10.67
CA ILE A 192 12.47 -15.02 9.77
C ILE A 192 11.36 -14.64 8.79
N LEU A 193 10.55 -15.58 8.32
CA LEU A 193 9.50 -15.34 7.33
C LEU A 193 8.44 -14.33 7.82
N PRO A 194 7.86 -14.44 9.03
CA PRO A 194 6.96 -13.42 9.57
C PRO A 194 7.63 -12.05 9.69
N ILE A 195 8.89 -12.00 10.15
CA ILE A 195 9.65 -10.75 10.30
C ILE A 195 9.88 -10.11 8.91
N GLY A 196 10.33 -10.91 7.94
CA GLY A 196 10.54 -10.49 6.55
C GLY A 196 9.26 -9.98 5.91
N LEU A 197 8.14 -10.66 6.14
CA LEU A 197 6.82 -10.23 5.68
C LEU A 197 6.41 -8.89 6.31
N ILE A 198 6.52 -8.74 7.63
CA ILE A 198 6.22 -7.47 8.31
C ILE A 198 7.09 -6.33 7.79
N LEU A 199 8.38 -6.58 7.57
CA LEU A 199 9.30 -5.60 7.00
C LEU A 199 8.94 -5.24 5.56
N ALA A 200 8.63 -6.23 4.72
CA ALA A 200 8.19 -6.03 3.34
C ALA A 200 6.91 -5.19 3.28
N LEU A 201 5.92 -5.53 4.12
CA LEU A 201 4.67 -4.80 4.23
C LEU A 201 4.89 -3.37 4.71
N THR A 202 5.70 -3.16 5.74
CA THR A 202 6.02 -1.81 6.25
C THR A 202 6.71 -0.97 5.17
N ARG A 203 7.60 -1.57 4.37
CA ARG A 203 8.29 -0.87 3.28
C ARG A 203 7.37 -0.53 2.12
N PHE A 204 6.51 -1.45 1.73
CA PHE A 204 5.46 -1.20 0.74
C PHE A 204 4.49 -0.10 1.23
N SER A 205 4.21 -0.08 2.53
CA SER A 205 3.38 0.93 3.17
C SER A 205 3.96 2.34 3.04
N VAL A 206 5.24 2.48 3.37
CA VAL A 206 5.97 3.74 3.20
C VAL A 206 5.95 4.17 1.75
N ALA A 207 6.12 3.23 0.81
CA ALA A 207 6.10 3.52 -0.61
C ALA A 207 4.76 4.10 -1.08
N LEU A 208 3.62 3.61 -0.58
CA LEU A 208 2.31 4.18 -0.90
C LEU A 208 2.17 5.64 -0.42
N GLY A 209 2.71 5.99 0.74
CA GLY A 209 2.81 7.39 1.17
C GLY A 209 3.83 8.21 0.36
N THR A 210 4.89 7.57 -0.13
CA THR A 210 5.88 8.19 -1.03
C THR A 210 5.31 8.46 -2.42
N VAL A 211 4.30 7.70 -2.88
CA VAL A 211 3.62 7.97 -4.16
C VAL A 211 3.10 9.40 -4.17
N SER A 212 2.42 9.83 -3.11
CA SER A 212 1.90 11.20 -3.01
C SER A 212 2.97 12.28 -3.13
N VAL A 213 4.17 12.04 -2.57
CA VAL A 213 5.32 12.94 -2.69
C VAL A 213 5.85 12.98 -4.13
N GLY A 214 6.02 11.81 -4.74
CA GLY A 214 6.53 11.69 -6.10
C GLY A 214 5.58 12.30 -7.13
N LEU A 215 4.27 12.20 -6.91
CA LEU A 215 3.24 12.75 -7.78
C LEU A 215 3.10 14.27 -7.61
N ALA A 216 2.95 14.76 -6.38
CA ALA A 216 2.75 16.18 -6.13
C ALA A 216 3.99 17.04 -6.42
N GLU A 217 5.21 16.49 -6.28
CA GLU A 217 6.45 17.23 -6.53
C GLU A 217 7.10 16.88 -7.87
N SER A 218 6.53 15.95 -8.65
CA SER A 218 7.09 15.47 -9.93
C SER A 218 8.56 15.04 -9.83
N LYS A 219 8.95 14.46 -8.69
CA LYS A 219 10.34 14.09 -8.38
C LYS A 219 10.65 12.66 -8.80
N GLU A 220 11.92 12.43 -9.14
CA GLU A 220 12.41 11.08 -9.38
C GLU A 220 12.22 10.18 -8.14
N PRO A 221 12.05 8.85 -8.33
CA PRO A 221 11.78 7.93 -7.23
C PRO A 221 12.76 8.01 -6.06
N LYS A 222 14.06 8.20 -6.32
CA LYS A 222 15.08 8.33 -5.26
C LYS A 222 14.85 9.57 -4.41
N VAL A 223 14.69 10.72 -5.07
CA VAL A 223 14.50 12.02 -4.42
C VAL A 223 13.14 12.07 -3.71
N ALA A 224 12.10 11.48 -4.30
CA ALA A 224 10.78 11.34 -3.66
C ALA A 224 10.85 10.50 -2.37
N ILE A 225 11.62 9.41 -2.36
CA ILE A 225 11.85 8.60 -1.16
C ILE A 225 12.58 9.42 -0.09
N GLU A 226 13.65 10.12 -0.43
CA GLU A 226 14.39 10.95 0.54
C GLU A 226 13.54 12.10 1.08
N ARG A 227 12.77 12.76 0.21
CA ARG A 227 11.80 13.79 0.60
C ARG A 227 10.71 13.22 1.51
N SER A 228 10.20 12.02 1.21
CA SER A 228 9.22 11.35 2.07
C SER A 228 9.82 11.02 3.45
N LYS A 229 11.08 10.58 3.52
CA LYS A 229 11.79 10.36 4.80
C LYS A 229 11.99 11.65 5.58
N TYR A 230 12.20 12.77 4.90
CA TYR A 230 12.30 14.08 5.55
C TYR A 230 10.95 14.57 6.09
N LEU A 231 9.88 14.45 5.29
CA LEU A 231 8.54 14.89 5.65
C LEU A 231 7.89 13.99 6.72
N PHE A 232 8.15 12.69 6.68
CA PHE A 232 7.57 11.69 7.58
C PHE A 232 8.50 11.24 8.71
N GLY A 233 9.77 11.67 8.70
CA GLY A 233 10.79 11.22 9.65
C GLY A 233 11.18 12.27 10.71
N ALA A 234 11.99 11.84 11.68
CA ALA A 234 12.34 12.60 12.88
C ALA A 234 13.18 13.89 12.68
N LYS A 235 13.59 14.21 11.45
CA LYS A 235 14.36 15.43 11.16
C LYS A 235 13.49 16.70 11.16
N SER A 236 12.18 16.56 10.99
CA SER A 236 11.19 17.64 11.17
C SER A 236 10.82 17.75 12.67
N ARG A 237 11.62 18.48 13.46
CA ARG A 237 11.26 18.86 14.85
C ARG A 237 10.09 19.87 14.85
N PRO A 238 9.21 19.93 15.87
CA PRO A 238 9.01 19.07 17.03
C PRO A 238 7.66 18.33 16.89
N GLN A 239 7.55 17.36 15.99
CA GLN A 239 6.29 16.63 15.80
C GLN A 239 6.45 15.16 16.20
N PRO A 240 5.40 14.54 16.77
CA PRO A 240 5.45 13.14 17.17
C PRO A 240 5.82 12.27 15.97
N LYS A 241 6.73 11.30 16.24
CA LYS A 241 7.36 10.37 15.28
C LYS A 241 6.38 9.36 14.65
N ALA A 242 5.08 9.65 14.66
CA ALA A 242 4.11 8.76 14.07
C ALA A 242 4.33 8.75 12.56
N ASN A 243 4.56 7.55 12.01
CA ASN A 243 4.41 7.27 10.60
C ASN A 243 2.99 6.69 10.40
N PRO A 244 1.93 7.52 10.39
CA PRO A 244 0.55 7.07 10.23
C PRO A 244 0.31 6.39 8.89
N ALA A 245 1.20 6.53 7.90
CA ALA A 245 1.16 5.69 6.70
C ALA A 245 1.48 4.22 7.02
N ALA A 246 2.43 3.94 7.92
CA ALA A 246 2.68 2.58 8.40
C ALA A 246 1.54 2.07 9.30
N GLY A 247 1.01 2.92 10.19
CA GLY A 247 -0.12 2.56 11.05
C GLY A 247 -1.43 2.32 10.28
N GLY A 248 -1.74 3.17 9.30
CA GLY A 248 -2.92 3.06 8.45
C GLY A 248 -2.88 1.86 7.51
N ILE A 249 -1.68 1.43 7.10
CA ILE A 249 -1.55 0.26 6.23
C ILE A 249 -1.46 -1.04 7.05
N LEU A 250 -0.88 -1.02 8.25
CA LEU A 250 -1.05 -2.13 9.21
C LEU A 250 -2.53 -2.29 9.60
N ALA A 251 -3.26 -1.19 9.79
CA ALA A 251 -4.70 -1.21 10.00
C ALA A 251 -5.44 -1.72 8.75
N GLY A 252 -5.06 -1.27 7.55
CA GLY A 252 -5.61 -1.77 6.29
C GLY A 252 -5.34 -3.26 6.07
N LEU A 253 -4.18 -3.75 6.48
CA LEU A 253 -3.81 -5.17 6.42
C LEU A 253 -4.51 -5.99 7.49
N GLY A 254 -4.69 -5.45 8.70
CA GLY A 254 -5.57 -6.02 9.71
C GLY A 254 -7.01 -6.13 9.18
N LEU A 255 -7.49 -5.09 8.49
CA LEU A 255 -8.80 -5.10 7.85
C LEU A 255 -8.88 -6.13 6.71
N TYR A 256 -7.83 -6.28 5.91
CA TYR A 256 -7.72 -7.37 4.92
C TYR A 256 -7.81 -8.74 5.57
N LEU A 257 -7.06 -8.97 6.66
CA LEU A 257 -7.08 -10.24 7.38
C LEU A 257 -8.46 -10.50 7.99
N ILE A 258 -9.11 -9.49 8.56
CA ILE A 258 -10.49 -9.58 9.06
C ILE A 258 -11.45 -9.91 7.92
N LEU A 259 -11.34 -9.25 6.77
CA LEU A 259 -12.16 -9.54 5.60
C LEU A 259 -11.93 -10.96 5.09
N ARG A 260 -10.68 -11.41 4.99
CA ARG A 260 -10.33 -12.74 4.47
C ARG A 260 -10.74 -13.85 5.43
N LEU A 261 -10.41 -13.72 6.72
CA LEU A 261 -10.76 -14.70 7.75
C LEU A 261 -12.27 -14.71 7.98
N GLY A 262 -12.89 -13.53 8.12
CA GLY A 262 -14.33 -13.40 8.29
C GLY A 262 -15.10 -13.95 7.09
N TYR A 263 -14.63 -13.70 5.86
CA TYR A 263 -15.21 -14.31 4.66
C TYR A 263 -15.02 -15.82 4.63
N SER A 264 -13.81 -16.31 4.93
CA SER A 264 -13.53 -17.75 4.97
C SER A 264 -14.41 -18.46 5.99
N SER A 265 -14.52 -17.93 7.22
CA SER A 265 -15.38 -18.46 8.27
C SER A 265 -16.85 -18.37 7.89
N ALA A 266 -17.32 -17.26 7.32
CA ALA A 266 -18.70 -17.16 6.86
C ALA A 266 -19.02 -18.17 5.75
N MET A 267 -18.11 -18.38 4.80
CA MET A 267 -18.30 -19.34 3.72
C MET A 267 -18.23 -20.80 4.19
N SER A 268 -17.36 -21.12 5.16
CA SER A 268 -17.26 -22.48 5.73
C SER A 268 -18.41 -22.79 6.69
N ASP A 269 -18.69 -21.89 7.63
CA ASP A 269 -19.55 -22.18 8.77
C ASP A 269 -21.03 -22.09 8.40
N LEU A 270 -21.38 -21.24 7.43
CA LEU A 270 -22.74 -21.12 6.90
C LEU A 270 -22.98 -22.02 5.70
N THR A 271 -21.99 -22.81 5.26
CA THR A 271 -22.05 -23.64 4.04
C THR A 271 -22.50 -22.88 2.79
N LEU A 272 -22.29 -21.56 2.77
CA LEU A 272 -22.80 -20.67 1.72
C LEU A 272 -22.19 -21.03 0.37
N SER A 273 -20.92 -21.46 0.35
CA SER A 273 -20.29 -21.94 -0.87
C SER A 273 -21.03 -23.14 -1.44
N ASP A 274 -21.30 -24.16 -0.63
CA ASP A 274 -22.01 -25.37 -1.08
C ASP A 274 -23.46 -25.08 -1.50
N MET A 275 -24.15 -24.15 -0.81
CA MET A 275 -25.50 -23.73 -1.20
C MET A 275 -25.53 -23.01 -2.55
N ILE A 276 -24.51 -22.21 -2.87
CA ILE A 276 -24.40 -21.49 -4.14
C ILE A 276 -23.97 -22.46 -5.26
N LEU A 277 -22.95 -23.27 -4.98
CA LEU A 277 -22.34 -24.18 -5.95
C LEU A 277 -23.25 -25.37 -6.30
N SER A 278 -24.08 -25.83 -5.37
CA SER A 278 -25.05 -26.92 -5.62
C SER A 278 -26.19 -26.51 -6.56
N ARG A 279 -26.41 -25.21 -6.75
CA ARG A 279 -27.41 -24.67 -7.71
C ARG A 279 -26.83 -24.47 -9.12
N MET A 280 -25.54 -24.69 -9.32
CA MET A 280 -24.90 -24.50 -10.63
C MET A 280 -25.12 -25.74 -11.51
N PRO A 281 -25.69 -25.58 -12.71
CA PRO A 281 -26.12 -26.72 -13.53
C PRO A 281 -24.97 -27.45 -14.22
N THR A 282 -23.78 -26.84 -14.31
CA THR A 282 -22.61 -27.44 -14.97
C THR A 282 -21.37 -27.34 -14.10
N THR A 283 -20.47 -28.31 -14.25
CA THR A 283 -19.16 -28.31 -13.59
C THR A 283 -18.35 -27.07 -13.92
N LEU A 284 -18.44 -26.58 -15.16
CA LEU A 284 -17.75 -25.36 -15.59
C LEU A 284 -18.27 -24.11 -14.89
N LEU A 285 -19.60 -23.95 -14.77
CA LEU A 285 -20.19 -22.84 -14.01
C LEU A 285 -19.84 -22.93 -12.52
N ARG A 286 -19.79 -24.15 -11.97
CA ARG A 286 -19.38 -24.38 -10.58
C ARG A 286 -17.94 -23.94 -10.34
N ILE A 287 -17.01 -24.28 -11.23
CA ILE A 287 -15.61 -23.84 -11.14
C ILE A 287 -15.53 -22.32 -11.24
N ILE A 288 -16.22 -21.70 -12.20
CA ILE A 288 -16.23 -20.24 -12.34
C ILE A 288 -16.81 -19.56 -11.09
N ALA A 289 -17.91 -20.07 -10.56
CA ALA A 289 -18.55 -19.52 -9.38
C ALA A 289 -17.65 -19.64 -8.13
N ASP A 290 -17.04 -20.80 -7.91
CA ASP A 290 -16.11 -21.02 -6.79
C ASP A 290 -14.91 -20.07 -6.88
N THR A 291 -14.34 -19.94 -8.08
CA THR A 291 -13.25 -19.01 -8.37
C THR A 291 -13.66 -17.56 -8.11
N VAL A 292 -14.82 -17.11 -8.60
CA VAL A 292 -15.31 -15.72 -8.37
C VAL A 292 -15.56 -15.45 -6.90
N LEU A 293 -16.19 -16.40 -6.19
CA LEU A 293 -16.42 -16.30 -4.75
C LEU A 293 -15.08 -16.18 -4.00
N SER A 294 -14.10 -17.00 -4.35
CA SER A 294 -12.80 -16.97 -3.67
C SER A 294 -12.04 -15.65 -3.80
N LEU A 295 -12.39 -14.80 -4.78
CA LEU A 295 -11.77 -13.51 -5.06
C LEU A 295 -12.43 -12.31 -4.36
N ILE A 296 -13.62 -12.48 -3.79
CA ILE A 296 -14.36 -11.37 -3.20
C ILE A 296 -13.52 -10.61 -2.16
N PRO A 297 -12.78 -11.26 -1.24
CA PRO A 297 -11.96 -10.54 -0.27
C PRO A 297 -10.84 -9.70 -0.90
N GLU A 298 -10.12 -10.26 -1.87
CA GLU A 298 -9.05 -9.58 -2.60
C GLU A 298 -9.61 -8.39 -3.39
N PHE A 299 -10.70 -8.61 -4.10
CA PHE A 299 -11.37 -7.57 -4.87
C PHE A 299 -11.84 -6.43 -3.97
N LEU A 300 -12.53 -6.72 -2.87
CA LEU A 300 -13.01 -5.71 -1.92
C LEU A 300 -11.84 -4.92 -1.30
N PHE A 301 -10.74 -5.59 -1.00
CA PHE A 301 -9.54 -4.91 -0.50
C PHE A 301 -8.95 -3.94 -1.54
N ILE A 302 -8.74 -4.39 -2.78
CA ILE A 302 -8.16 -3.57 -3.85
C ILE A 302 -9.14 -2.45 -4.26
N PHE A 303 -10.44 -2.70 -4.21
CA PHE A 303 -11.48 -1.77 -4.64
C PHE A 303 -11.84 -0.72 -3.58
N LEU A 304 -11.91 -1.11 -2.30
CA LEU A 304 -12.34 -0.21 -1.22
C LEU A 304 -11.17 0.32 -0.40
N VAL A 305 -10.31 -0.57 0.07
CA VAL A 305 -9.27 -0.25 1.06
C VAL A 305 -8.10 0.47 0.41
N LEU A 306 -7.68 0.05 -0.78
CA LEU A 306 -6.53 0.64 -1.46
C LEU A 306 -6.75 2.12 -1.84
N PRO A 307 -7.86 2.52 -2.51
CA PRO A 307 -8.08 3.93 -2.83
C PRO A 307 -8.19 4.81 -1.58
N PHE A 308 -8.87 4.31 -0.54
CA PHE A 308 -8.95 4.98 0.76
C PHE A 308 -7.57 5.23 1.36
N THR A 309 -6.71 4.20 1.36
CA THR A 309 -5.34 4.28 1.87
C THR A 309 -4.51 5.30 1.09
N THR A 310 -4.64 5.35 -0.24
CA THR A 310 -3.94 6.33 -1.07
C THR A 310 -4.42 7.76 -0.81
N ILE A 311 -5.73 7.96 -0.60
CA ILE A 311 -6.30 9.27 -0.23
C ILE A 311 -5.74 9.71 1.11
N ALA A 312 -5.82 8.85 2.14
CA ALA A 312 -5.29 9.14 3.47
C ALA A 312 -3.79 9.48 3.42
N GLY A 313 -3.00 8.72 2.65
CA GLY A 313 -1.58 9.00 2.44
C GLY A 313 -1.32 10.33 1.73
N SER A 314 -2.17 10.69 0.75
CA SER A 314 -2.10 11.98 0.05
C SER A 314 -2.43 13.16 0.95
N LEU A 315 -3.52 13.08 1.72
CA LEU A 315 -3.89 14.12 2.69
C LEU A 315 -2.79 14.30 3.74
N TYR A 316 -2.22 13.19 4.23
CA TYR A 316 -1.13 13.23 5.19
C TYR A 316 0.13 13.89 4.62
N TYR A 317 0.45 13.60 3.36
CA TYR A 317 1.53 14.27 2.65
C TYR A 317 1.32 15.79 2.60
N PHE A 318 0.16 16.23 2.11
CA PHE A 318 -0.12 17.67 1.97
C PHE A 318 -0.13 18.38 3.31
N GLN A 319 -0.71 17.77 4.34
CA GLN A 319 -0.64 18.27 5.70
C GLN A 319 0.81 18.44 6.17
N ARG A 320 1.64 17.41 6.06
CA ARG A 320 3.05 17.47 6.48
C ARG A 320 3.83 18.53 5.71
N ARG A 321 3.56 18.66 4.42
CA ARG A 321 4.18 19.68 3.58
C ARG A 321 3.81 21.10 4.04
N ILE A 322 2.52 21.39 4.22
CA ILE A 322 2.04 22.70 4.69
C ILE A 322 2.66 23.05 6.03
N VAL A 323 2.74 22.10 6.95
CA VAL A 323 3.28 22.36 8.28
C VAL A 323 4.80 22.59 8.24
N VAL A 324 5.56 21.73 7.55
CA VAL A 324 7.03 21.88 7.47
C VAL A 324 7.42 23.14 6.69
N GLU A 325 6.85 23.36 5.51
CA GLU A 325 7.15 24.53 4.68
C GLU A 325 6.61 25.82 5.31
N GLY A 326 5.44 25.77 5.96
CA GLY A 326 4.87 26.89 6.70
C GLY A 326 5.70 27.27 7.93
N MET A 327 6.25 26.30 8.65
CA MET A 327 7.20 26.55 9.74
C MET A 327 8.47 27.20 9.21
N ASP A 328 9.06 26.72 8.12
CA ASP A 328 10.26 27.33 7.53
C ASP A 328 10.03 28.80 7.14
N ILE A 329 8.89 29.12 6.51
CA ILE A 329 8.51 30.50 6.19
C ILE A 329 8.37 31.35 7.46
N SER A 330 7.72 30.83 8.51
CA SER A 330 7.58 31.56 9.77
C SER A 330 8.94 31.85 10.43
N THR A 331 9.87 30.89 10.33
CA THR A 331 11.22 31.01 10.90
C THR A 331 12.07 32.00 10.11
N LEU A 332 11.94 32.03 8.78
CA LEU A 332 12.56 33.02 7.90
C LEU A 332 12.02 34.43 8.17
N TYR A 333 10.71 34.55 8.39
CA TYR A 333 10.07 35.84 8.68
C TYR A 333 10.55 36.45 10.02
N VAL A 334 10.76 35.61 11.04
CA VAL A 334 11.33 36.03 12.34
C VAL A 334 12.80 36.44 12.23
N LYS A 335 13.55 35.90 11.26
CA LYS A 335 14.97 36.20 11.04
C LYS A 335 15.24 37.39 10.12
N LEU A 336 14.22 37.96 9.46
CA LEU A 336 14.40 39.17 8.66
C LEU A 336 14.70 40.35 9.63
N PRO A 337 15.88 41.00 9.52
CA PRO A 337 16.21 42.11 10.40
C PRO A 337 15.20 43.24 10.19
N ALA A 338 14.66 43.75 11.29
CA ALA A 338 13.69 44.84 11.32
C ALA A 338 14.21 46.18 10.72
N ASN A 339 15.44 46.22 10.19
CA ASN A 339 16.13 47.40 9.68
C ASN A 339 15.85 47.74 8.19
N ARG A 340 14.68 47.37 7.66
CA ARG A 340 14.18 47.92 6.39
C ARG A 340 12.71 48.33 6.53
N ARG A 341 12.48 49.39 7.30
CA ARG A 341 11.30 50.24 7.16
C ARG A 341 11.72 51.68 7.27
#